data_AF-A0AA92BZM8-F1
#
_entry.id   AF-A0AA92BZM8-F1
#
_cell.length_a   1.000
_cell.length_b   1.000
_cell.length_c   1.000
_cell.angle_alpha   90.00
_cell.angle_beta   90.00
_cell.angle_gamma   90.00
#
_symmetry.space_group_name_H-M   'P 1'
#
loop_
_entity.id
_entity.type
_entity.pdbx_description
1 polymer ?
#
loop_
_entity_poly.entity_id
_entity_poly.type
_entity_poly.pdbx_seq_one_letter_code
_entity_poly.pdbx_strand_id
1 'polypeptide(L)'
;MKPHHAFLLLAIVSIVLPSGPASAQDGYRLKLTLTGPDARHDPDDVWSDNDLAFIRQSGKTPAIYTARLTTPKGEWLLSQTNGDCNMQGMCTALLVLRKQGAEPVTMANPQLPLGGTATLSLNYRKLTTEEIDQNGKPFDGSYDVAPIP
;
A
#
# COMPACT_ATOMS: atom_id res chain seq x y z
N MET A 1 -4.39 -46.26 -60.28
CA MET A 1 -4.97 -45.06 -59.63
C MET A 1 -5.16 -45.39 -58.16
N LYS A 2 -4.52 -44.66 -57.24
CA LYS A 2 -4.41 -45.00 -55.81
C LYS A 2 -5.05 -43.86 -55.00
N PRO A 3 -6.04 -44.10 -54.12
CA PRO A 3 -6.63 -43.02 -53.35
C PRO A 3 -5.79 -42.75 -52.10
N HIS A 4 -5.54 -41.47 -51.83
CA HIS A 4 -4.86 -41.00 -50.63
C HIS A 4 -5.86 -40.84 -49.49
N HIS A 5 -5.58 -41.46 -48.34
CA HIS A 5 -6.33 -41.30 -47.11
C HIS A 5 -5.92 -39.98 -46.43
N ALA A 6 -6.86 -39.06 -46.28
CA ALA A 6 -6.72 -37.86 -45.47
C ALA A 6 -7.10 -38.19 -44.02
N PHE A 7 -6.11 -38.21 -43.13
CA PHE A 7 -6.32 -38.32 -41.68
C PHE A 7 -6.55 -36.91 -41.11
N LEU A 8 -7.74 -36.66 -40.56
CA LEU A 8 -8.09 -35.42 -39.86
C LEU A 8 -7.71 -35.57 -38.38
N LEU A 9 -6.66 -34.87 -37.94
CA LEU A 9 -6.25 -34.81 -36.52
C LEU A 9 -7.04 -33.68 -35.83
N LEU A 10 -7.98 -34.06 -34.95
CA LEU A 10 -8.71 -33.14 -34.09
C LEU A 10 -7.87 -32.84 -32.85
N ALA A 11 -7.30 -31.65 -32.74
CA ALA A 11 -6.58 -31.20 -31.55
C ALA A 11 -7.58 -30.65 -30.51
N ILE A 12 -7.71 -31.35 -29.38
CA ILE A 12 -8.54 -30.91 -28.24
C ILE A 12 -7.69 -29.96 -27.39
N VAL A 13 -7.96 -28.66 -27.49
CA VAL A 13 -7.35 -27.64 -26.62
C VAL A 13 -8.12 -27.62 -25.30
N SER A 14 -7.56 -28.23 -24.26
CA SER A 14 -8.07 -28.13 -22.89
C SER A 14 -7.62 -26.80 -22.29
N ILE A 15 -8.53 -25.83 -22.19
CA ILE A 15 -8.31 -24.58 -21.46
C ILE A 15 -8.42 -24.90 -19.96
N VAL A 16 -7.28 -24.91 -19.27
CA VAL A 16 -7.23 -24.92 -17.81
C VAL A 16 -7.51 -23.50 -17.33
N LEU A 17 -8.75 -23.24 -16.90
CA LEU A 17 -9.07 -22.00 -16.18
C LEU A 17 -8.46 -22.08 -14.77
N PRO A 18 -7.71 -21.06 -14.31
CA PRO A 18 -7.25 -21.01 -12.94
C PRO A 18 -8.44 -20.81 -12.00
N SER A 19 -8.82 -21.88 -11.31
CA SER A 19 -9.83 -21.90 -10.25
C SER A 19 -9.23 -21.32 -8.96
N GLY A 20 -9.21 -20.00 -8.84
CA GLY A 20 -9.00 -19.33 -7.57
C GLY A 20 -9.97 -18.15 -7.47
N PRO A 21 -10.93 -18.13 -6.54
CA PRO A 21 -11.65 -16.91 -6.26
C PRO A 21 -10.68 -15.95 -5.58
N ALA A 22 -10.16 -14.98 -6.32
CA ALA A 22 -9.76 -13.71 -5.72
C ALA A 22 -11.06 -13.08 -5.24
N SER A 23 -11.44 -13.36 -3.98
CA SER A 23 -12.64 -12.77 -3.40
C SER A 23 -12.48 -11.25 -3.41
N ALA A 24 -13.43 -10.55 -4.04
CA ALA A 24 -13.55 -9.10 -3.97
C ALA A 24 -13.84 -8.57 -2.54
N GLN A 25 -13.64 -9.38 -1.50
CA GLN A 25 -13.96 -9.13 -0.09
C GLN A 25 -12.77 -8.56 0.70
N ASP A 26 -11.55 -8.62 0.16
CA ASP A 26 -10.33 -8.31 0.93
C ASP A 26 -9.96 -6.82 0.94
N GLY A 27 -10.81 -5.92 0.44
CA GLY A 27 -10.51 -4.50 0.36
C GLY A 27 -9.45 -4.14 -0.68
N TYR A 28 -8.90 -2.94 -0.59
CA TYR A 28 -7.87 -2.42 -1.48
C TYR A 28 -6.50 -2.49 -0.81
N ARG A 29 -5.61 -3.31 -1.36
CA ARG A 29 -4.25 -3.51 -0.84
C ARG A 29 -3.33 -2.36 -1.25
N LEU A 30 -2.76 -1.68 -0.27
CA LEU A 30 -1.80 -0.58 -0.40
C LEU A 30 -0.43 -1.08 0.06
N LYS A 31 0.37 -1.57 -0.88
CA LYS A 31 1.75 -2.01 -0.62
C LYS A 31 2.71 -0.85 -0.83
N LEU A 32 3.37 -0.42 0.23
CA LEU A 32 4.34 0.66 0.19
C LEU A 32 5.56 0.28 -0.65
N THR A 33 5.97 1.18 -1.54
CA THR A 33 7.21 1.06 -2.30
C THR A 33 8.07 2.30 -2.08
N LEU A 34 9.39 2.13 -2.07
CA LEU A 34 10.32 3.25 -1.98
C LEU A 34 10.17 4.11 -3.24
N THR A 35 9.73 5.35 -3.07
CA THR A 35 9.49 6.30 -4.18
C THR A 35 10.34 7.57 -4.05
N GLY A 36 10.73 7.94 -2.83
CA GLY A 36 11.65 9.04 -2.56
C GLY A 36 12.92 8.55 -1.85
N PRO A 37 13.92 8.00 -2.56
CA PRO A 37 15.23 7.73 -1.98
C PRO A 37 15.98 9.04 -1.73
N ASP A 38 16.62 9.19 -0.56
CA ASP A 38 17.31 10.44 -0.17
C ASP A 38 16.44 11.68 -0.36
N ALA A 39 15.19 11.58 0.11
CA ALA A 39 14.18 12.59 -0.11
C ALA A 39 14.62 13.92 0.50
N ARG A 40 14.74 14.96 -0.33
CA ARG A 40 14.97 16.34 0.13
C ARG A 40 13.68 17.04 0.55
N HIS A 41 12.65 16.81 -0.26
CA HIS A 41 11.28 17.31 -0.13
C HIS A 41 10.33 16.14 -0.41
N ASP A 42 9.11 16.19 0.14
CA ASP A 42 8.06 15.24 -0.21
C ASP A 42 7.28 15.76 -1.44
N PRO A 43 7.31 15.07 -2.59
CA PRO A 43 6.55 15.50 -3.78
C PRO A 43 5.04 15.40 -3.60
N ASP A 44 4.56 14.74 -2.54
CA ASP A 44 3.15 14.59 -2.22
C ASP A 44 2.66 15.53 -1.12
N ASP A 45 3.54 16.35 -0.55
CA ASP A 45 3.26 17.29 0.54
C ASP A 45 2.60 16.62 1.77
N VAL A 46 2.90 15.34 2.02
CA VAL A 46 2.42 14.61 3.22
C VAL A 46 3.38 14.85 4.39
N TRP A 47 4.68 14.83 4.12
CA TRP A 47 5.74 15.04 5.10
C TRP A 47 6.39 16.40 4.87
N SER A 48 6.53 17.18 5.93
CA SER A 48 7.18 18.48 5.84
C SER A 48 8.70 18.35 5.68
N ASP A 49 9.33 19.40 5.17
CA ASP A 49 10.80 19.49 5.13
C ASP A 49 11.43 19.34 6.53
N ASN A 50 10.72 19.75 7.58
CA ASN A 50 11.15 19.59 8.97
C ASN A 50 11.14 18.11 9.41
N ASP A 51 10.12 17.35 9.01
CA ASP A 51 10.06 15.91 9.27
C ASP A 51 11.26 15.21 8.62
N LEU A 52 11.53 15.53 7.35
CA LEU A 52 12.69 14.98 6.64
C LEU A 52 14.03 15.46 7.23
N ALA A 53 14.11 16.71 7.70
CA ALA A 53 15.29 17.24 8.36
C ALA A 53 15.57 16.54 9.69
N PHE A 54 14.55 16.21 10.47
CA PHE A 54 14.69 15.45 11.71
C PHE A 54 15.34 14.08 11.46
N ILE A 55 14.95 13.39 10.38
CA ILE A 55 15.57 12.12 9.98
C ILE A 55 17.08 12.31 9.70
N ARG A 56 17.46 13.37 8.98
CA ARG A 56 18.87 13.69 8.71
C ARG A 56 19.65 13.97 9.99
N GLN A 57 19.06 14.73 10.92
CA GLN A 57 19.67 15.05 12.21
C GLN A 57 19.90 13.79 13.07
N SER A 58 19.08 12.75 12.89
CA SER A 58 19.30 11.43 13.51
C SER A 58 20.40 10.59 12.84
N GLY A 59 21.09 11.13 11.83
CA GLY A 59 22.17 10.46 11.11
C GLY A 59 21.69 9.48 10.02
N LYS A 60 20.41 9.54 9.63
CA LYS A 60 19.82 8.69 8.60
C LYS A 60 19.59 9.46 7.30
N THR A 61 19.60 8.75 6.18
CA THR A 61 19.11 9.28 4.90
C THR A 61 17.58 9.19 4.86
N PRO A 62 16.84 10.29 4.66
CA PRO A 62 15.39 10.26 4.57
C PRO A 62 14.93 9.43 3.38
N ALA A 63 13.96 8.56 3.61
CA ALA A 63 13.33 7.76 2.58
C ALA A 63 11.82 7.87 2.70
N ILE A 64 11.13 8.06 1.57
CA ILE A 64 9.67 8.11 1.50
C ILE A 64 9.19 6.88 0.73
N TYR A 65 8.24 6.17 1.34
CA TYR A 65 7.56 5.03 0.76
C TYR A 65 6.11 5.40 0.53
N THR A 66 5.56 5.08 -0.65
CA THR A 66 4.18 5.41 -0.98
C THR A 66 3.44 4.26 -1.63
N ALA A 67 2.12 4.21 -1.45
CA ALA A 67 1.19 3.40 -2.21
C ALA A 67 -0.04 4.24 -2.57
N ARG A 68 -0.54 4.08 -3.80
CA ARG A 68 -1.64 4.91 -4.33
C ARG A 68 -2.79 4.06 -4.81
N LEU A 69 -4.00 4.58 -4.64
CA LEU A 69 -5.24 3.98 -5.14
C LEU A 69 -6.20 5.08 -5.57
N THR A 70 -6.59 5.11 -6.84
CA THR A 70 -7.65 6.00 -7.32
C THR A 70 -9.01 5.33 -7.19
N THR A 71 -9.98 6.05 -6.61
CA THR A 71 -11.36 5.61 -6.42
C THR A 71 -12.33 6.71 -6.80
N PRO A 72 -13.65 6.44 -6.92
CA PRO A 72 -14.64 7.50 -7.09
C PRO A 72 -14.69 8.53 -5.95
N LYS A 73 -14.08 8.25 -4.78
CA LYS A 73 -13.99 9.18 -3.65
C LYS A 73 -12.78 10.12 -3.73
N GLY A 74 -11.83 9.86 -4.63
CA GLY A 74 -10.54 10.55 -4.72
C GLY A 74 -9.37 9.57 -4.80
N GLU A 75 -8.15 10.12 -4.74
CA GLU A 75 -6.92 9.35 -4.60
C GLU A 75 -6.65 9.09 -3.11
N TRP A 76 -6.49 7.82 -2.75
CA TRP A 76 -5.93 7.41 -1.47
C TRP A 76 -4.43 7.24 -1.62
N LEU A 77 -3.68 7.92 -0.77
CA LEU A 77 -2.23 7.84 -0.66
C LEU A 77 -1.87 7.32 0.72
N LEU A 78 -1.21 6.17 0.79
CA LEU A 78 -0.52 5.74 2.01
C LEU A 78 0.94 6.16 1.87
N SER A 79 1.44 6.96 2.81
CA SER A 79 2.82 7.46 2.81
C SER A 79 3.50 7.12 4.13
N GLN A 80 4.77 6.74 4.10
CA GLN A 80 5.57 6.36 5.26
C GLN A 80 6.99 6.90 5.10
N THR A 81 7.62 7.31 6.21
CA THR A 81 9.06 7.59 6.25
C THR A 81 9.82 6.57 7.10
N ASN A 82 11.14 6.58 7.00
CA ASN A 82 12.03 5.79 7.85
C ASN A 82 12.47 6.51 9.15
N GLY A 83 11.77 7.60 9.51
CA GLY A 83 12.18 8.52 10.55
C GLY A 83 11.89 8.07 11.96
N ASP A 84 10.68 7.58 12.19
CA ASP A 84 10.09 7.35 13.51
C ASP A 84 9.92 5.85 13.83
N CYS A 85 10.66 5.00 13.13
CA CYS A 85 10.57 3.56 13.33
C CYS A 85 11.03 3.15 14.74
N ASN A 86 10.24 2.32 15.41
CA ASN A 86 10.60 1.72 16.69
C ASN A 86 11.64 0.58 16.54
N MET A 87 12.04 -0.06 17.65
CA MET A 87 13.03 -1.14 17.65
C MET A 87 12.59 -2.39 16.88
N GLN A 88 11.29 -2.58 16.68
CA GLN A 88 10.71 -3.65 15.87
C GLN A 88 10.65 -3.29 14.38
N GLY A 89 11.08 -2.09 13.99
CA GLY A 89 11.02 -1.61 12.61
C GLY A 89 9.62 -1.19 12.16
N MET A 90 8.71 -0.96 13.12
CA MET A 90 7.38 -0.40 12.87
C MET A 90 7.50 1.12 12.82
N CYS A 91 7.04 1.73 11.73
CA CYS A 91 7.08 3.18 11.52
C CYS A 91 5.65 3.68 11.28
N THR A 92 5.39 4.94 11.63
CA THR A 92 4.09 5.55 11.35
C THR A 92 3.94 5.76 9.85
N ALA A 93 2.77 5.40 9.32
CA ALA A 93 2.34 5.80 7.99
C ALA A 93 1.12 6.72 8.11
N LEU A 94 0.88 7.53 7.09
CA LEU A 94 -0.29 8.39 6.96
C LEU A 94 -1.12 7.94 5.77
N LEU A 95 -2.40 7.65 6.01
CA LEU A 95 -3.38 7.48 4.95
C LEU A 95 -4.02 8.83 4.66
N VAL A 96 -3.85 9.33 3.45
CA VAL A 96 -4.31 10.64 3.01
C VAL A 96 -5.33 10.47 1.88
N LEU A 97 -6.43 11.22 1.94
CA LEU A 97 -7.40 11.33 0.86
C LEU A 97 -7.19 12.65 0.12
N ARG A 98 -6.85 12.56 -1.16
CA ARG A 98 -6.66 13.70 -2.06
C ARG A 98 -7.84 13.80 -3.02
N LYS A 99 -8.38 15.01 -3.15
CA LYS A 99 -9.44 15.33 -4.11
C LYS A 99 -9.02 16.54 -4.93
N GLN A 100 -9.41 16.56 -6.19
CA GLN A 100 -9.09 17.67 -7.07
C GLN A 100 -9.70 18.97 -6.52
N GLY A 101 -8.87 20.01 -6.38
CA GLY A 101 -9.29 21.33 -5.92
C GLY A 101 -9.58 21.43 -4.41
N ALA A 102 -9.18 20.44 -3.62
CA ALA A 102 -9.27 20.47 -2.17
C ALA A 102 -7.93 20.12 -1.52
N GLU A 103 -7.70 20.64 -0.33
CA GLU A 103 -6.53 20.27 0.47
C GLU A 103 -6.54 18.75 0.79
N PRO A 104 -5.38 18.09 0.74
CA PRO A 104 -5.24 16.72 1.22
C PRO A 104 -5.71 16.59 2.68
N VAL A 105 -6.42 15.51 2.98
CA VAL A 105 -6.92 15.25 4.34
C VAL A 105 -6.30 13.96 4.86
N THR A 106 -5.64 14.01 6.01
CA THR A 106 -5.19 12.81 6.71
C THR A 106 -6.39 12.09 7.32
N MET A 107 -6.50 10.79 7.03
CA MET A 107 -7.65 9.96 7.36
C MET A 107 -7.34 8.84 8.35
N ALA A 108 -6.06 8.48 8.51
CA ALA A 108 -5.57 7.56 9.52
C ALA A 108 -4.04 7.66 9.65
N ASN A 109 -3.49 7.25 10.79
CA ASN A 109 -2.06 7.23 11.10
C ASN A 109 -1.59 5.85 11.61
N PRO A 110 -1.68 4.78 10.80
CA PRO A 110 -1.36 3.43 11.26
C PRO A 110 0.14 3.20 11.54
N GLN A 111 0.44 2.14 12.28
CA GLN A 111 1.78 1.54 12.36
C GLN A 111 1.93 0.42 11.33
N LEU A 112 3.07 0.38 10.65
CA LEU A 112 3.42 -0.65 9.67
C LEU A 112 4.93 -0.95 9.72
N PRO A 113 5.39 -2.18 9.40
CA PRO A 113 6.78 -2.39 9.09
C PRO A 113 7.22 -1.45 7.95
N LEU A 114 8.49 -1.04 7.92
CA LEU A 114 8.99 -0.19 6.83
C LEU A 114 8.76 -0.85 5.46
N GLY A 115 8.05 -0.17 4.57
CA GLY A 115 7.67 -0.74 3.26
C GLY A 115 6.57 -1.81 3.35
N GLY A 116 5.81 -1.82 4.45
CA GLY A 116 4.73 -2.76 4.73
C GLY A 116 3.51 -2.61 3.83
N THR A 117 2.45 -3.33 4.18
CA THR A 117 1.17 -3.30 3.46
C THR A 117 0.05 -2.95 4.41
N ALA A 118 -0.85 -2.07 3.96
CA ALA A 118 -2.16 -1.89 4.58
C ALA A 118 -3.29 -2.28 3.62
N THR A 119 -4.47 -2.52 4.17
CA THR A 119 -5.67 -2.87 3.42
C THR A 119 -6.79 -1.91 3.79
N LEU A 120 -7.24 -1.13 2.80
CA LEU A 120 -8.35 -0.21 2.95
C LEU A 120 -9.66 -0.93 2.64
N SER A 121 -10.61 -0.93 3.58
CA SER A 121 -11.90 -1.59 3.37
C SER A 121 -12.66 -1.01 2.17
N LEU A 122 -13.51 -1.81 1.52
CA LEU A 122 -14.28 -1.39 0.33
C LEU A 122 -15.19 -0.17 0.57
N ASN A 123 -15.63 0.01 1.82
CA ASN A 123 -16.45 1.15 2.24
C ASN A 123 -15.62 2.32 2.77
N TYR A 124 -14.29 2.22 2.72
CA TYR A 124 -13.32 3.23 3.15
C TYR A 124 -13.44 3.66 4.62
N ARG A 125 -13.92 2.76 5.50
CA ARG A 125 -14.14 3.05 6.93
C ARG A 125 -13.07 2.46 7.84
N LYS A 126 -12.36 1.43 7.38
CA LYS A 126 -11.33 0.75 8.15
C LYS A 126 -10.07 0.60 7.31
N LEU A 127 -8.93 0.79 7.95
CA LEU A 127 -7.62 0.44 7.44
C LEU A 127 -7.05 -0.65 8.32
N THR A 128 -6.67 -1.78 7.76
CA THR A 128 -6.03 -2.88 8.50
C THR A 128 -4.57 -3.02 8.09
N THR A 129 -3.76 -3.50 9.02
CA THR A 129 -2.31 -3.58 8.92
C THR A 129 -1.81 -4.89 9.52
N GLU A 130 -0.66 -5.37 9.05
CA GLU A 130 0.07 -6.47 9.71
C GLU A 130 1.18 -5.84 10.57
N GLU A 131 1.07 -5.95 11.89
CA GLU A 131 1.94 -5.29 12.87
C GLU A 131 2.69 -6.28 13.75
N ILE A 132 3.70 -5.79 14.48
CA ILE A 132 4.53 -6.57 15.39
C ILE A 132 4.41 -5.99 16.80
N ASP A 133 4.01 -6.83 17.77
CA ASP A 133 3.89 -6.42 19.17
C ASP A 133 5.26 -6.29 19.86
N GLN A 134 5.25 -5.84 21.12
CA GLN A 134 6.47 -5.69 21.93
C GLN A 134 7.26 -7.00 22.15
N ASN A 135 6.64 -8.17 21.95
CA ASN A 135 7.26 -9.49 22.06
C ASN A 135 7.70 -10.05 20.71
N GLY A 136 7.58 -9.29 19.62
CA GLY A 136 7.91 -9.75 18.28
C GLY A 136 6.82 -10.62 17.64
N LYS A 137 5.60 -10.65 18.18
CA LYS A 137 4.49 -11.45 17.64
C LYS A 137 3.67 -10.64 16.65
N PRO A 138 3.30 -11.23 15.50
CA PRO A 138 2.43 -10.56 14.54
C PRO A 138 1.01 -10.41 15.10
N PHE A 139 0.37 -9.28 14.81
CA PHE A 139 -1.04 -9.03 15.06
C PHE A 139 -1.64 -8.11 14.00
N ASP A 140 -2.97 -8.12 13.86
CA ASP A 140 -3.66 -7.25 12.92
C ASP A 140 -4.03 -5.93 13.59
N GLY A 141 -3.50 -4.82 13.06
CA GLY A 141 -3.97 -3.49 13.41
C GLY A 141 -5.27 -3.15 12.70
N SER A 142 -6.10 -2.31 13.32
CA SER A 142 -7.35 -1.84 12.74
C SER A 142 -7.62 -0.39 13.15
N TYR A 143 -7.65 0.49 12.15
CA TYR A 143 -7.78 1.93 12.33
C TYR A 143 -9.08 2.41 11.71
N ASP A 144 -9.78 3.31 12.41
CA ASP A 144 -10.88 4.06 11.81
C ASP A 144 -10.35 5.01 10.74
N VAL A 145 -11.04 5.05 9.61
CA VAL A 145 -10.72 5.95 8.50
C VAL A 145 -11.69 7.11 8.55
N ALA A 146 -11.21 8.22 9.12
CA ALA A 146 -11.94 9.46 9.30
C ALA A 146 -10.93 10.63 9.37
N PRO A 147 -11.31 11.87 9.02
CA PRO A 147 -10.40 13.00 9.15
C PRO A 147 -9.81 13.10 10.56
N ILE A 148 -8.48 13.14 10.65
CA ILE A 148 -7.77 13.36 11.91
C ILE A 148 -7.12 14.76 11.90
N PRO A 149 -7.06 15.45 13.06
CA PRO A 149 -6.49 16.80 13.18
C PRO A 149 -4.98 16.86 12.89
#